data_AF-A0A5D6Y1E9-F1
#
_entry.id   AF-A0A5D6Y1E9-F1
#
_cell.length_a   1.000
_cell.length_b   1.000
_cell.length_c   1.000
_cell.angle_alpha   90.00
_cell.angle_beta   90.00
_cell.angle_gamma   90.00
#
_symmetry.space_group_name_H-M   'P 1'
#
loop_
_entity.id
_entity.type
_entity.pdbx_description
1 polymer ?
#
loop_
_entity_poly.entity_id
_entity_poly.type
_entity_poly.pdbx_seq_one_letter_code
_entity_poly.pdbx_strand_id
1 'polypeptide(L)'
;MLIRGLQRATDERAHADAANATAPDDAQETIFDKILRREIPARVRRDGLTQLALAEERHEPILGHLLYAAKRVAREQQLDRGFRIVINDGLDGCQSVFHLHVHLLGGRTLGWPPG
;
A
#
# COMPACT_ATOMS: atom_id res chain seq x y z
N MET A 1 -29.27 15.99 -17.48
CA MET A 1 -28.72 17.01 -18.39
C MET A 1 -27.69 17.77 -17.58
N LEU A 2 -26.36 17.67 -17.74
CA LEU A 2 -25.50 17.38 -18.88
C LEU A 2 -24.25 16.63 -18.41
N ILE A 3 -23.74 15.77 -19.28
CA ILE A 3 -22.50 14.99 -19.17
C ILE A 3 -21.28 15.89 -19.42
N ARG A 4 -20.23 15.73 -18.61
CA ARG A 4 -18.81 15.93 -18.96
C ARG A 4 -18.02 15.02 -18.02
N GLY A 5 -17.16 14.10 -18.45
CA GLY A 5 -16.52 13.87 -19.73
C GLY A 5 -15.11 13.38 -19.42
N LEU A 6 -14.85 12.12 -19.78
CA LEU A 6 -13.54 11.44 -19.82
C LEU A 6 -12.28 12.33 -19.66
N GLN A 7 -11.60 12.17 -18.52
CA GLN A 7 -10.13 12.25 -18.41
C GLN A 7 -9.66 11.21 -17.37
N ARG A 8 -9.94 9.93 -17.63
CA ARG A 8 -9.32 8.77 -16.95
C ARG A 8 -8.44 8.09 -18.00
N ALA A 9 -7.11 8.19 -17.89
CA ALA A 9 -6.14 7.16 -18.36
C ALA A 9 -4.67 7.61 -18.48
N THR A 10 -4.31 8.90 -18.36
CA THR A 10 -2.94 9.34 -18.74
C THR A 10 -1.94 9.49 -17.60
N ASP A 11 -2.38 9.65 -16.34
CA ASP A 11 -1.45 10.06 -15.27
C ASP A 11 -0.90 8.91 -14.41
N GLU A 12 -1.41 7.67 -14.57
CA GLU A 12 -0.93 6.51 -13.81
C GLU A 12 0.50 6.09 -14.18
N ARG A 13 0.99 6.48 -15.38
CA ARG A 13 2.35 6.16 -15.86
C ARG A 13 3.40 7.18 -15.42
N ALA A 14 3.06 8.46 -15.35
CA ALA A 14 4.04 9.52 -15.11
C ALA A 14 4.62 9.51 -13.69
N HIS A 15 3.88 8.99 -12.71
CA HIS A 15 4.30 8.99 -11.30
C HIS A 15 5.13 7.75 -10.90
N ALA A 16 5.06 6.67 -11.67
CA ALA A 16 5.85 5.46 -11.41
C ALA A 16 7.34 5.64 -11.74
N ASP A 17 7.65 6.53 -12.71
CA ASP A 17 8.99 6.65 -13.28
C ASP A 17 9.98 7.42 -12.39
N ALA A 18 9.50 8.23 -11.45
CA ALA A 18 10.37 9.07 -10.59
C ALA A 18 11.00 8.32 -9.41
N ALA A 19 10.44 7.18 -9.00
CA ALA A 19 10.90 6.46 -7.80
C ALA A 19 12.04 5.46 -8.07
N ASN A 20 12.41 5.23 -9.33
CA ASN A 20 13.27 4.11 -9.73
C ASN A 20 14.70 4.50 -10.17
N ALA A 21 15.10 5.75 -9.96
CA ALA A 21 16.28 6.33 -10.61
C ALA A 21 17.65 5.97 -10.00
N THR A 22 17.75 5.10 -8.98
CA THR A 22 19.02 4.82 -8.30
C THR A 22 19.20 3.37 -7.81
N ALA A 23 18.93 2.38 -8.67
CA ALA A 23 19.36 1.00 -8.40
C ALA A 23 20.69 0.70 -9.13
N PRO A 24 21.71 0.13 -8.46
CA PRO A 24 22.97 -0.26 -9.12
C PRO A 24 22.76 -1.42 -10.11
N ASP A 25 23.48 -1.35 -11.24
CA ASP A 25 23.35 -2.19 -12.46
C ASP A 25 23.73 -3.69 -12.27
N ASP A 26 24.06 -4.10 -11.04
CA ASP A 26 24.49 -5.46 -10.63
C ASP A 26 23.56 -6.06 -9.54
N ALA A 27 22.40 -5.45 -9.29
CA ALA A 27 21.45 -6.02 -8.34
C ALA A 27 20.84 -7.31 -8.91
N GLN A 28 21.15 -8.46 -8.29
CA GLN A 28 20.48 -9.73 -8.58
C GLN A 28 18.97 -9.54 -8.50
N GLU A 29 18.27 -10.00 -9.54
CA GLU A 29 16.82 -9.91 -9.66
C GLU A 29 16.11 -10.46 -8.42
N THR A 30 15.33 -9.60 -7.77
CA THR A 30 14.61 -9.95 -6.54
C THR A 30 13.30 -10.65 -6.88
N ILE A 31 12.76 -11.38 -5.90
CA ILE A 31 11.40 -11.92 -5.98
C ILE A 31 10.35 -10.82 -6.18
N PHE A 32 10.62 -9.59 -5.70
CA PHE A 32 9.74 -8.44 -5.88
C PHE A 32 9.73 -7.96 -7.34
N ASP A 33 10.87 -8.01 -8.04
CA ASP A 33 10.94 -7.70 -9.47
C ASP A 33 10.05 -8.65 -10.29
N LYS A 34 10.09 -9.95 -9.97
CA LYS A 34 9.25 -10.98 -10.61
C LYS A 34 7.76 -10.79 -10.32
N ILE A 35 7.41 -10.38 -9.10
CA ILE A 35 6.03 -10.06 -8.71
C ILE A 35 5.54 -8.81 -9.45
N LEU A 36 6.37 -7.76 -9.55
CA LEU A 36 6.05 -6.53 -10.26
C LEU A 36 5.83 -6.76 -11.76
N ARG A 37 6.67 -7.62 -12.37
CA ARG A 37 6.54 -8.05 -13.78
C ARG A 37 5.39 -9.03 -14.04
N ARG A 38 4.68 -9.47 -13.00
CA ARG A 38 3.57 -10.44 -13.07
C ARG A 38 3.96 -11.77 -13.72
N GLU A 39 5.25 -12.15 -13.64
CA GLU A 39 5.76 -13.40 -14.21
C GLU A 39 5.25 -14.63 -13.45
N ILE A 40 4.84 -14.44 -12.19
CA ILE A 40 4.09 -15.43 -11.41
C ILE A 40 2.63 -14.96 -11.38
N PRO A 41 1.66 -15.71 -11.96
CA PRO A 41 0.26 -15.30 -11.99
C PRO A 41 -0.36 -15.42 -10.58
N ALA A 42 -0.07 -14.45 -9.72
CA ALA A 42 -0.81 -14.24 -8.49
C ALA A 42 -2.11 -13.53 -8.83
N ARG A 43 -3.24 -14.24 -8.72
CA ARG A 43 -4.58 -13.66 -8.92
C ARG A 43 -4.97 -12.84 -7.68
N VAL A 44 -4.31 -11.69 -7.48
CA VAL A 44 -4.62 -10.76 -6.40
C VAL A 44 -5.86 -9.94 -6.77
N ARG A 45 -6.99 -10.19 -6.11
CA ARG A 45 -8.21 -9.38 -6.21
C ARG A 45 -7.99 -8.09 -5.40
N ARG A 46 -7.84 -6.96 -6.09
CA ARG A 46 -7.62 -5.65 -5.45
C ARG A 46 -8.91 -4.88 -5.13
N ASP A 47 -10.05 -5.33 -5.66
CA ASP A 47 -11.39 -4.75 -5.45
C ASP A 47 -11.46 -3.21 -5.56
N GLY A 48 -10.64 -2.61 -6.42
CA GLY A 48 -10.59 -1.15 -6.57
C GLY A 48 -9.97 -0.37 -5.39
N LEU A 49 -9.52 -1.04 -4.33
CA LEU A 49 -8.84 -0.43 -3.18
C LEU A 49 -7.38 -0.07 -3.52
N THR A 50 -7.21 0.92 -4.39
CA THR A 50 -5.91 1.54 -4.67
C THR A 50 -5.54 2.59 -3.61
N GLN A 51 -6.53 3.16 -2.94
CA GLN A 51 -6.43 4.14 -1.85
C GLN A 51 -7.52 3.86 -0.81
N LEU A 52 -7.35 4.37 0.42
CA LEU A 52 -8.39 4.26 1.45
C LEU A 52 -9.56 5.19 1.15
N ALA A 53 -9.30 6.37 0.58
CA ALA A 53 -10.33 7.35 0.19
C ALA A 53 -11.33 6.81 -0.86
N LEU A 54 -10.98 5.72 -1.56
CA LEU A 54 -11.84 5.05 -2.54
C LEU A 54 -12.60 3.85 -1.94
N ALA A 55 -12.49 3.62 -0.63
CA ALA A 55 -13.28 2.61 0.04
C ALA A 55 -14.78 2.94 -0.03
N GLU A 56 -15.59 1.89 0.05
CA GLU A 56 -17.05 1.94 -0.03
C GLU A 56 -17.57 1.05 1.10
N GLU A 57 -18.84 1.17 1.48
CA GLU A 57 -19.43 0.39 2.58
C GLU A 57 -19.23 -1.13 2.42
N ARG A 58 -19.28 -1.64 1.18
CA ARG A 58 -19.01 -3.06 0.90
C ARG A 58 -17.61 -3.52 1.33
N HIS A 59 -16.65 -2.60 1.47
CA HIS A 59 -15.28 -2.89 1.86
C HIS A 59 -15.10 -2.93 3.39
N GLU A 60 -16.09 -2.55 4.19
CA GLU A 60 -15.99 -2.60 5.67
C GLU A 60 -15.50 -3.97 6.19
N PRO A 61 -16.01 -5.12 5.71
CA PRO A 61 -15.56 -6.41 6.22
C PRO A 61 -14.08 -6.67 5.95
N ILE A 62 -13.57 -6.30 4.78
CA ILE A 62 -12.17 -6.53 4.42
C ILE A 62 -11.23 -5.55 5.12
N LEU A 63 -11.64 -4.30 5.33
CA LEU A 63 -10.88 -3.31 6.10
C LEU A 63 -10.78 -3.73 7.58
N GLY A 64 -11.88 -4.17 8.18
CA GLY A 64 -11.88 -4.73 9.54
C GLY A 64 -11.00 -5.98 9.64
N HIS A 65 -11.07 -6.87 8.64
CA HIS A 65 -10.21 -8.04 8.57
C HIS A 65 -8.73 -7.68 8.47
N LEU A 66 -8.37 -6.65 7.68
CA LEU A 66 -7.00 -6.18 7.51
C LEU A 66 -6.39 -5.70 8.85
N LEU A 67 -7.14 -4.90 9.62
CA LEU A 67 -6.69 -4.44 10.95
C LEU A 67 -6.56 -5.60 11.94
N TYR A 68 -7.51 -6.55 11.91
CA TYR A 68 -7.44 -7.74 12.75
C TYR A 68 -6.23 -8.63 12.38
N ALA A 69 -5.95 -8.78 11.09
CA ALA A 69 -4.76 -9.49 10.60
C ALA A 69 -3.48 -8.80 11.06
N ALA A 70 -3.39 -7.46 10.97
CA ALA A 70 -2.25 -6.69 11.48
C ALA A 70 -2.03 -6.93 12.99
N LYS A 71 -3.10 -6.96 13.79
CA LYS A 71 -3.02 -7.32 15.23
C LYS A 71 -2.47 -8.73 15.44
N ARG A 72 -2.84 -9.70 14.61
CA ARG A 72 -2.31 -11.07 14.70
C ARG A 72 -0.83 -11.10 14.36
N VAL A 73 -0.42 -10.44 13.28
CA VAL A 73 0.99 -10.33 12.88
C VAL A 73 1.79 -9.65 13.98
N ALA A 74 1.28 -8.58 14.60
CA ALA A 74 1.95 -7.92 15.72
C ALA A 74 2.23 -8.85 16.90
N ARG A 75 1.27 -9.73 17.22
CA ARG A 75 1.45 -10.77 18.24
C ARG A 75 2.50 -11.80 17.82
N GLU A 76 2.46 -12.26 16.58
CA GLU A 76 3.43 -13.23 16.04
C GLU A 76 4.86 -12.65 16.05
N GLN A 77 4.99 -11.33 15.86
CA GLN A 77 6.25 -10.58 15.94
C GLN A 77 6.60 -10.09 17.36
N GLN A 78 5.88 -10.55 18.39
CA GLN A 78 6.15 -10.25 19.81
C GLN A 78 6.20 -8.74 20.11
N LEU A 79 5.33 -7.95 19.46
CA LEU A 79 5.21 -6.51 19.67
C LEU A 79 4.38 -6.18 20.93
N ASP A 80 4.71 -6.82 22.06
CA ASP A 80 3.91 -6.80 23.29
C ASP A 80 3.89 -5.45 24.00
N ARG A 81 4.91 -4.62 23.73
CA ARG A 81 5.05 -3.26 24.30
C ARG A 81 4.36 -2.18 23.48
N GLY A 82 3.61 -2.58 22.44
CA GLY A 82 2.87 -1.68 21.56
C GLY A 82 3.45 -1.61 20.15
N PHE A 83 2.63 -1.11 19.24
CA PHE A 83 2.95 -0.91 17.82
C PHE A 83 2.11 0.24 17.25
N ARG A 84 2.50 0.75 16.07
CA ARG A 84 1.73 1.73 15.30
C ARG A 84 1.32 1.12 13.97
N ILE A 85 0.04 1.26 13.63
CA ILE A 85 -0.46 1.00 12.28
C ILE A 85 -0.52 2.33 11.55
N VAL A 86 -0.03 2.36 10.30
CA VAL A 86 -0.12 3.54 9.43
C VAL A 86 -0.74 3.12 8.10
N ILE A 87 -1.74 3.87 7.65
CA ILE A 87 -2.30 3.79 6.30
C ILE A 87 -2.09 5.17 5.67
N ASN A 88 -1.33 5.19 4.59
CA ASN A 88 -1.07 6.41 3.82
C ASN A 88 -2.08 6.50 2.68
N ASP A 89 -2.60 7.70 2.46
CA ASP A 89 -3.58 7.97 1.41
C ASP A 89 -3.16 9.19 0.59
N GLY A 90 -3.08 9.00 -0.73
CA GLY A 90 -2.75 10.08 -1.66
C GLY A 90 -1.32 10.62 -1.54
N LEU A 91 -1.08 11.75 -2.19
CA LEU A 91 0.24 12.37 -2.30
C LEU A 91 0.73 12.91 -0.95
N ASP A 92 -0.10 13.69 -0.25
CA ASP A 92 0.25 14.32 1.01
C ASP A 92 0.37 13.32 2.17
N GLY A 93 -0.33 12.20 2.06
CA GLY A 93 -0.14 11.05 2.95
C GLY A 93 1.12 10.25 2.63
N CYS A 94 1.91 10.61 1.63
CA CYS A 94 3.09 9.88 1.17
C CYS A 94 2.80 8.42 0.78
N GLN A 95 1.69 8.18 0.06
CA GLN A 95 1.38 6.86 -0.46
C GLN A 95 2.30 6.52 -1.64
N SER A 96 3.22 5.57 -1.45
CA SER A 96 4.20 5.19 -2.48
C SER A 96 3.69 4.15 -3.47
N VAL A 97 2.74 3.30 -3.06
CA VAL A 97 2.14 2.26 -3.90
C VAL A 97 0.62 2.37 -3.85
N PHE A 98 -0.01 2.53 -5.02
CA PHE A 98 -1.46 2.64 -5.21
C PHE A 98 -2.17 1.28 -5.16
N HIS A 99 -1.96 0.60 -4.04
CA HIS A 99 -2.69 -0.55 -3.56
C HIS A 99 -2.81 -0.42 -2.05
N LEU A 100 -4.01 -0.53 -1.48
CA LEU A 100 -4.21 -0.36 -0.05
C LEU A 100 -3.33 -1.35 0.74
N HIS A 101 -2.49 -0.81 1.61
CA HIS A 101 -1.62 -1.57 2.50
C HIS A 101 -1.58 -0.90 3.87
N VAL A 102 -1.24 -1.70 4.89
CA VAL A 102 -1.01 -1.24 6.25
C VAL A 102 0.46 -1.42 6.58
N HIS A 103 1.08 -0.38 7.14
CA HIS A 103 2.39 -0.52 7.78
C HIS A 103 2.18 -0.87 9.24
N LEU A 104 2.91 -1.89 9.71
CA LEU A 104 2.96 -2.26 11.11
C LEU A 104 4.37 -1.97 11.63
N LEU A 105 4.51 -0.98 12.51
CA LEU A 105 5.78 -0.56 13.08
C LEU A 105 5.84 -0.88 14.58
N GLY A 106 6.94 -1.46 15.04
CA GLY A 106 7.14 -1.80 16.45
C GLY A 106 8.59 -2.16 16.76
N GLY A 107 8.81 -2.73 17.96
CA GLY A 107 10.13 -3.17 18.42
C GLY A 107 10.99 -2.07 19.05
N ARG A 108 10.49 -0.83 19.08
CA ARG A 108 11.13 0.33 19.71
C ARG A 108 10.08 1.38 20.08
N THR A 109 10.45 2.34 20.92
CA THR A 109 9.63 3.54 21.13
C THR A 109 9.51 4.33 19.82
N LEU A 110 8.29 4.72 19.47
CA LEU A 110 8.00 5.51 18.27
C LEU A 110 7.80 6.98 18.65
N GLY A 111 8.38 7.89 17.86
CA GLY A 111 8.28 9.33 18.08
C GLY A 111 6.91 9.92 17.71
N TRP A 112 6.75 11.20 18.06
CA TRP A 112 5.64 12.06 17.70
C TRP A 112 6.17 13.46 17.32
N PRO A 113 5.70 14.11 16.23
CA PRO A 113 4.65 13.65 15.30
C PRO A 113 5.05 12.40 14.50
N PRO A 114 4.07 11.67 13.93
CA PRO A 114 4.31 10.40 13.25
C PRO A 114 4.72 10.59 11.78
N GLY A 115 5.66 11.50 11.53
CA GLY A 115 5.85 12.14 10.23
C GLY A 115 5.29 13.55 10.26
#